data_AF-A0A535KK11-F1
#
_entry.id   AF-A0A535KK11-F1
#
_cell.length_a   1.000
_cell.length_b   1.000
_cell.length_c   1.000
_cell.angle_alpha   90.00
_cell.angle_beta   90.00
_cell.angle_gamma   90.00
#
_symmetry.space_group_name_H-M   'P 1'
#
loop_
_entity.id
_entity.type
_entity.pdbx_description
1 polymer ?
#
loop_
_entity_poly.entity_id
_entity_poly.type
_entity_poly.pdbx_seq_one_letter_code
_entity_poly.pdbx_strand_id
1 'polypeptide(L)' 'DVDIELDTQPRDVEVPPELARALAKDAKAKKLFESLSFSGKTRLVAPIANGKTAETRERNVAKAMEALRTGKV' A
#
# COMPACT_ATOMS: atom_id res chain seq x y z
N ASP A 1 7.40 18.65 10.29
CA ASP A 1 6.06 18.04 10.31
C ASP A 1 5.45 18.28 8.95
N VAL A 2 5.40 17.26 8.10
CA VAL A 2 4.77 17.39 6.78
C VAL A 2 3.32 16.99 6.98
N ASP A 3 2.50 18.01 7.19
CA ASP A 3 1.04 17.94 7.16
C ASP A 3 0.65 17.59 5.72
N ILE A 4 0.28 16.33 5.51
CA ILE A 4 -0.19 15.88 4.21
C ILE A 4 -1.70 16.09 4.25
N GLU A 5 -2.12 17.30 3.88
CA GLU A 5 -3.49 17.57 3.45
C GLU A 5 -3.86 16.51 2.41
N LEU A 6 -4.71 15.59 2.85
CA LEU A 6 -5.19 14.48 2.05
C LEU A 6 -6.10 15.11 0.98
N ASP A 7 -5.56 15.32 -0.22
CA ASP A 7 -6.33 15.76 -1.37
C ASP A 7 -7.37 14.67 -1.68
N THR A 8 -8.58 14.82 -1.13
CA THR A 8 -9.70 13.89 -1.21
C THR A 8 -10.41 13.95 -2.57
N GLN A 9 -9.67 14.16 -3.66
CA GLN A 9 -10.17 13.80 -4.97
C GLN A 9 -10.01 12.27 -5.14
N PRO A 10 -11.01 11.55 -5.66
CA PRO A 10 -11.01 10.10 -5.82
C PRO A 10 -10.05 9.66 -6.93
N ARG A 11 -8.76 9.96 -6.79
CA ARG A 11 -7.71 9.20 -7.45
C ARG A 11 -7.54 7.92 -6.66
N ASP A 12 -8.52 7.03 -6.81
CA ASP A 12 -8.47 5.68 -6.29
C ASP A 12 -7.18 5.05 -6.81
N VAL A 13 -6.17 4.91 -5.93
CA VAL A 13 -5.06 4.02 -6.19
C VAL A 13 -5.69 2.64 -6.21
N GLU A 14 -5.79 2.02 -7.39
CA GLU A 14 -6.40 0.70 -7.53
C GLU A 14 -5.62 -0.31 -6.68
N VAL A 15 -6.12 -0.57 -5.46
CA VAL A 15 -5.46 -1.43 -4.50
C VAL A 15 -5.62 -2.87 -5.01
N PRO A 16 -4.51 -3.56 -5.32
CA PRO A 16 -4.60 -4.92 -5.83
C PRO A 16 -5.26 -5.81 -4.76
N PRO A 17 -6.10 -6.77 -5.15
CA PRO A 17 -6.82 -7.62 -4.20
C PRO A 17 -5.88 -8.37 -3.26
N GLU A 18 -4.65 -8.64 -3.70
CA GLU A 18 -3.61 -9.31 -2.92
C GLU A 18 -3.10 -8.44 -1.77
N LEU A 19 -2.91 -7.14 -2.02
CA LEU A 19 -2.56 -6.17 -0.97
C LEU A 19 -3.73 -5.96 -0.02
N ALA A 20 -4.95 -5.80 -0.54
CA ALA A 20 -6.15 -5.64 0.30
C ALA A 20 -6.34 -6.83 1.26
N ARG A 21 -6.15 -8.07 0.77
CA ARG A 21 -6.18 -9.28 1.59
C ARG A 21 -5.09 -9.30 2.66
N ALA A 22 -3.89 -8.83 2.34
CA ALA A 22 -2.80 -8.75 3.31
C ALA A 22 -3.09 -7.69 4.38
N LEU A 23 -3.54 -6.50 3.99
CA LEU A 23 -3.94 -5.43 4.91
C LEU A 23 -5.10 -5.85 5.83
N ALA A 24 -6.05 -6.65 5.33
CA ALA A 24 -7.14 -7.18 6.14
C ALA A 24 -6.67 -8.11 7.27
N LYS A 25 -5.48 -8.73 7.14
CA LYS A 25 -4.87 -9.57 8.19
C LYS A 25 -4.11 -8.75 9.24
N ASP A 26 -3.73 -7.51 8.93
CA ASP A 26 -2.96 -6.63 9.81
C ASP A 26 -3.61 -5.24 9.92
N ALA A 27 -4.48 -5.05 10.92
CA ALA A 27 -5.16 -3.78 11.15
C ALA A 27 -4.22 -2.58 11.35
N LYS A 28 -3.02 -2.80 11.94
CA LYS A 28 -1.99 -1.76 12.09
C LYS A 28 -1.44 -1.30 10.74
N ALA A 29 -1.08 -2.25 9.88
CA ALA A 29 -0.57 -1.97 8.54
C ALA A 29 -1.66 -1.30 7.69
N LYS A 30 -2.91 -1.77 7.79
CA LYS A 30 -4.07 -1.13 7.16
C LYS A 30 -4.22 0.33 7.57
N LYS A 31 -4.22 0.63 8.88
CA LYS A 31 -4.38 2.00 9.38
C LYS A 31 -3.25 2.91 8.91
N LEU A 32 -2.01 2.42 8.93
CA LEU A 32 -0.88 3.20 8.40
C LEU A 32 -1.06 3.45 6.90
N PHE A 33 -1.38 2.41 6.12
CA PHE A 33 -1.63 2.53 4.69
C PHE A 33 -2.74 3.53 4.37
N GLU A 34 -3.85 3.49 5.11
CA GLU A 34 -4.97 4.42 4.96
C GLU A 34 -4.56 5.86 5.28
N SER A 35 -3.69 6.05 6.28
CA SER A 35 -3.11 7.34 6.66
C SER A 35 -2.05 7.88 5.68
N LEU A 36 -1.57 7.07 4.73
CA LEU A 36 -0.62 7.53 3.71
C LEU A 36 -1.30 8.40 2.66
N SER A 37 -0.54 9.36 2.15
CA SER A 37 -0.89 10.15 0.96
C SER A 37 -0.92 9.28 -0.30
N PHE A 38 -1.54 9.81 -1.36
CA PHE A 38 -1.57 9.19 -2.69
C PHE A 38 -0.19 8.69 -3.17
N SER A 39 0.86 9.49 -3.00
CA SER A 39 2.22 9.12 -3.40
C SER A 39 2.78 7.94 -2.61
N GLY A 40 2.53 7.88 -1.29
CA GLY A 40 2.95 6.75 -0.44
C GLY A 40 2.19 5.47 -0.78
N LYS A 41 0.87 5.58 -0.99
CA LYS A 41 0.03 4.47 -1.45
C LYS A 41 0.49 3.95 -2.81
N THR A 42 0.74 4.84 -3.77
CA THR A 42 1.21 4.49 -5.11
C THR A 42 2.59 3.83 -5.09
N ARG A 43 3.52 4.27 -4.23
CA ARG A 43 4.84 3.64 -4.08
C ARG A 43 4.76 2.16 -3.68
N LEU A 44 3.77 1.80 -2.86
CA LEU A 44 3.52 0.44 -2.43
C LEU A 44 2.71 -0.35 -3.47
N VAL A 45 1.70 0.28 -4.08
CA VAL A 45 0.79 -0.37 -5.05
C VAL A 45 1.42 -0.56 -6.42
N ALA A 46 2.16 0.42 -6.94
CA ALA A 46 2.77 0.38 -8.27
C ALA A 46 3.60 -0.90 -8.54
N PRO A 47 4.53 -1.35 -7.67
CA PRO A 47 5.27 -2.58 -7.92
C PRO A 47 4.38 -3.83 -7.89
N ILE A 48 3.29 -3.81 -7.12
CA ILE A 48 2.33 -4.92 -7.06
C ILE A 48 1.48 -4.94 -8.34
N ALA A 49 0.97 -3.79 -8.78
CA ALA A 49 0.21 -3.65 -10.02
C ALA A 49 1.04 -3.99 -11.27
N ASN A 50 2.32 -3.60 -11.29
CA ASN A 50 3.25 -3.90 -12.38
C ASN A 50 3.80 -5.34 -12.36
N GLY A 51 3.52 -6.12 -11.32
CA GLY A 51 3.92 -7.52 -11.25
C GLY A 51 3.26 -8.33 -12.37
N LYS A 52 4.06 -8.88 -13.29
CA LYS A 52 3.56 -9.68 -14.41
C LYS A 52 3.13 -11.10 -14.01
N THR A 53 3.74 -11.64 -12.95
CA THR A 53 3.43 -12.97 -12.41
C THR A 53 2.84 -12.85 -11.01
N ALA A 54 1.96 -13.78 -10.63
CA ALA A 54 1.38 -13.85 -9.29
C ALA A 54 2.48 -13.91 -8.21
N GLU A 55 3.51 -14.73 -8.42
CA GLU A 55 4.65 -14.82 -7.50
C GLU A 55 5.34 -13.45 -7.27
N THR A 56 5.53 -12.65 -8.34
CA THR A 56 6.12 -11.30 -8.20
C THR A 56 5.21 -10.38 -7.40
N ARG A 57 3.89 -10.46 -7.63
CA ARG A 57 2.90 -9.66 -6.90
C ARG A 57 2.90 -10.01 -5.42
N GLU A 58 2.89 -11.30 -5.08
CA GLU A 58 2.95 -11.77 -3.69
C GLU A 58 4.23 -11.32 -2.98
N ARG A 59 5.39 -11.41 -3.66
CA ARG A 59 6.66 -10.91 -3.14
C ARG A 59 6.63 -9.40 -2.89
N ASN A 60 5.99 -8.64 -3.76
CA ASN A 60 5.85 -7.19 -3.61
C ASN A 60 4.85 -6.82 -2.51
N VAL A 61 3.76 -7.57 -2.36
CA VAL A 61 2.81 -7.43 -1.24
C VAL A 61 3.53 -7.68 0.08
N ALA A 62 4.32 -8.74 0.19
CA ALA A 62 5.09 -9.04 1.39
C ALA A 62 6.02 -7.87 1.77
N LYS A 63 6.77 -7.33 0.79
CA LYS A 63 7.64 -6.15 1.00
C LYS A 63 6.84 -4.92 1.43
N ALA A 64 5.71 -4.65 0.80
CA ALA A 64 4.85 -3.52 1.17
C ALA A 64 4.31 -3.66 2.60
N MET A 65 3.89 -4.86 2.98
CA MET A 65 3.43 -5.17 4.34
C MET A 65 4.56 -5.04 5.37
N GLU A 66 5.78 -5.48 5.06
CA GLU A 66 6.93 -5.27 5.93
C GLU A 66 7.28 -3.79 6.10
N ALA A 67 7.24 -3.01 5.02
CA ALA A 67 7.43 -1.57 5.08
C ALA A 67 6.36 -0.91 5.97
N LEU A 68 5.09 -1.29 5.83
CA LEU A 68 3.99 -0.80 6.66
C LEU A 68 4.13 -1.22 8.13
N ARG A 69 4.54 -2.45 8.41
CA ARG A 69 4.76 -2.93 9.79
C ARG A 69 5.93 -2.23 10.48
N THR A 70 6.97 -1.88 9.71
CA THR A 70 8.16 -1.19 10.22
C THR A 70 8.04 0.34 10.17
N GLY A 71 6.98 0.88 9.58
CA GLY A 71 6.79 2.32 9.39
C GLY A 71 7.72 2.95 8.34
N LYS A 72 8.40 2.14 7.51
CA LYS A 72 9.33 2.59 6.47
C LYS A 72 8.65 2.73 5.11
N VAL A 73 7.59 3.54 5.02
CA VAL A 73 6.74 3.71 3.83
C VAL A 73 7.00 5.02 3.10
#